data_AF-A0A378LUX8-F1
#
_entry.id   AF-A0A378LUX8-F1
#
_cell.length_a   1.000
_cell.length_b   1.000
_cell.length_c   1.000
_cell.angle_alpha   90.00
_cell.angle_beta   90.00
_cell.angle_gamma   90.00
#
_symmetry.space_group_name_H-M   'P 1'
#
loop_
_entity.id
_entity.type
_entity.pdbx_description
1 polymer ?
#
loop_
_entity_poly.entity_id
_entity_poly.type
_entity_poly.pdbx_seq_one_letter_code
_entity_poly.pdbx_strand_id
1 'polypeptide(L)'
;MTRILICLCLTLISNVLIADSKPQSDSNLTPCFNMHEIEQIGKQTMELLQQEFCEHKVNPKEFAAISQNILPKIMTQSFLGVAPPENWQQLSDDIIKNCIDNKNLCQKQARKDFATCIQPKIPLLLVQFGPWLAQNCTALNNSFIQQWPEKKERLKKTINENKRTAPAFVQ
;
A
#
# COMPACT_ATOMS: atom_id res chain seq x y z
N MET A 1 -5.10 -21.84 -59.46
CA MET A 1 -5.62 -21.62 -58.09
C MET A 1 -4.59 -20.92 -57.19
N THR A 2 -3.98 -19.83 -57.66
CA THR A 2 -3.00 -19.03 -56.87
C THR A 2 -3.32 -17.54 -56.86
N ARG A 3 -4.33 -17.10 -57.63
CA ARG A 3 -4.82 -15.71 -57.67
C ARG A 3 -5.96 -15.43 -56.67
N ILE A 4 -6.59 -16.47 -56.12
CA ILE A 4 -7.66 -16.33 -55.11
C ILE A 4 -7.07 -16.14 -53.69
N LEU A 5 -5.89 -16.70 -53.41
CA LEU A 5 -5.21 -16.54 -52.12
C LEU A 5 -4.63 -15.14 -51.89
N ILE A 6 -4.29 -14.40 -52.95
CA ILE A 6 -3.73 -13.04 -52.82
C ILE A 6 -4.83 -12.01 -52.47
N CYS A 7 -6.08 -12.23 -52.88
CA CYS A 7 -7.18 -11.33 -52.53
C CYS A 7 -7.66 -11.49 -51.07
N LEU A 8 -7.57 -12.70 -50.50
CA LEU A 8 -7.97 -12.95 -49.12
C LEU A 8 -6.97 -12.41 -48.08
N CYS A 9 -5.69 -12.26 -48.44
CA CYS A 9 -4.70 -11.59 -47.58
C CYS A 9 -4.87 -10.06 -47.55
N LEU A 10 -5.44 -9.45 -48.58
CA LEU A 10 -5.60 -7.99 -48.65
C LEU A 10 -6.83 -7.48 -47.86
N THR A 11 -7.88 -8.28 -47.73
CA THR A 11 -9.08 -7.89 -46.96
C THR A 11 -8.94 -8.05 -45.44
N LEU A 12 -7.94 -8.81 -44.96
CA LEU A 12 -7.64 -8.92 -43.53
C LEU A 12 -6.72 -7.81 -43.00
N ILE A 13 -6.03 -7.07 -43.88
CA ILE A 13 -5.16 -5.95 -43.49
C ILE A 13 -5.94 -4.62 -43.43
N SER A 14 -7.09 -4.53 -44.11
CA SER A 14 -7.89 -3.29 -44.13
C SER A 14 -8.79 -3.07 -42.91
N ASN A 15 -8.98 -4.06 -42.02
CA ASN A 15 -9.72 -3.91 -40.76
C ASN A 15 -8.83 -3.73 -39.53
N VAL A 16 -7.50 -3.66 -39.70
CA VAL A 16 -6.55 -3.30 -38.62
C VAL A 16 -6.24 -1.80 -38.61
N LEU A 17 -6.69 -1.04 -39.63
CA LEU A 17 -6.37 0.38 -39.82
C LEU A 17 -7.53 1.37 -39.56
N ILE A 18 -8.64 0.92 -38.97
CA ILE A 18 -9.70 1.82 -38.46
C ILE A 18 -10.16 1.35 -37.07
N ALA A 19 -9.20 1.19 -36.16
CA ALA A 19 -9.45 1.71 -34.83
C ALA A 19 -8.79 3.08 -34.83
N ASP A 20 -9.60 4.14 -34.70
CA ASP A 20 -9.13 5.47 -34.33
C ASP A 20 -8.34 5.35 -33.02
N SER A 21 -7.06 4.97 -33.10
CA SER A 21 -6.11 5.34 -32.07
C SER A 21 -5.87 6.82 -32.26
N LYS A 22 -6.85 7.61 -31.83
CA LYS A 22 -6.65 9.00 -31.46
C LYS A 22 -5.29 9.02 -30.74
N PRO A 23 -4.28 9.75 -31.23
CA PRO A 23 -3.02 9.85 -30.51
C PRO A 23 -3.31 10.69 -29.27
N GLN A 24 -3.83 10.03 -28.24
CA GLN A 24 -4.12 10.61 -26.95
C GLN A 24 -3.27 9.88 -25.92
N SER A 25 -1.97 10.14 -26.01
CA SER A 25 -1.14 10.33 -24.84
C SER A 25 0.21 10.90 -25.28
N ASP A 26 0.27 12.23 -25.31
CA ASP A 26 1.32 12.89 -24.54
C ASP A 26 1.13 12.51 -23.06
N SER A 27 1.33 11.24 -22.71
CA SER A 27 1.56 10.87 -21.33
C SER A 27 3.04 11.13 -21.12
N ASN A 28 3.39 12.38 -20.86
CA ASN A 28 4.37 12.61 -19.79
C ASN A 28 3.83 11.78 -18.63
N LEU A 29 4.35 10.56 -18.45
CA LEU A 29 4.02 9.66 -17.35
C LEU A 29 4.61 10.33 -16.11
N THR A 30 3.97 11.42 -15.68
CA THR A 30 4.26 12.08 -14.43
C THR A 30 4.00 11.00 -13.38
N PRO A 31 5.04 10.54 -12.68
CA PRO A 31 4.88 9.46 -11.72
C PRO A 31 3.84 9.92 -10.70
N CYS A 32 2.92 9.02 -10.38
CA CYS A 32 1.79 9.28 -9.50
C CYS A 32 2.23 9.92 -8.17
N PHE A 33 3.40 9.52 -7.71
CA PHE A 33 4.03 10.04 -6.52
C PHE A 33 5.49 10.33 -6.82
N ASN A 34 6.06 11.31 -6.12
CA ASN A 34 7.50 11.44 -6.07
C ASN A 34 8.08 10.29 -5.23
N MET A 35 8.89 9.43 -5.86
CA MET A 35 9.48 8.26 -5.19
C MET A 35 10.38 8.65 -4.02
N HIS A 36 11.05 9.81 -4.09
CA HIS A 36 11.86 10.31 -2.98
C HIS A 36 10.97 10.65 -1.78
N GLU A 37 9.83 11.32 -2.00
CA GLU A 37 8.90 11.66 -0.92
C GLU A 37 8.30 10.40 -0.29
N ILE A 38 7.87 9.42 -1.10
CA ILE A 38 7.39 8.13 -0.57
C ILE A 38 8.46 7.45 0.27
N GLU A 39 9.71 7.42 -0.20
CA GLU A 39 10.80 6.78 0.52
C GLU A 39 11.03 7.46 1.88
N GLN A 40 11.01 8.79 1.92
CA GLN A 40 11.13 9.56 3.16
C GLN A 40 9.96 9.31 4.11
N ILE A 41 8.72 9.28 3.61
CA ILE A 41 7.53 8.95 4.39
C ILE A 41 7.64 7.54 4.97
N GLY A 42 8.07 6.57 4.15
CA GLY A 42 8.29 5.19 4.58
C GLY A 42 9.34 5.08 5.69
N LYS A 43 10.48 5.76 5.54
CA LYS A 43 11.52 5.83 6.58
C LYS A 43 11.01 6.43 7.88
N GLN A 44 10.36 7.59 7.82
CA GLN A 44 9.81 8.25 9.01
C GLN A 44 8.74 7.40 9.69
N THR A 45 7.87 6.75 8.91
CA THR A 45 6.87 5.81 9.45
C THR A 45 7.57 4.65 10.16
N MET A 46 8.58 4.05 9.53
CA MET A 46 9.34 2.96 10.13
C MET A 46 10.05 3.40 11.41
N GLU A 47 10.65 4.58 11.45
CA GLU A 47 11.28 5.14 12.65
C GLU A 47 10.28 5.32 13.78
N LEU A 48 9.09 5.88 13.50
CA LEU A 48 8.03 5.99 14.49
C LEU A 48 7.62 4.63 15.02
N LEU A 49 7.39 3.65 14.14
CA LEU A 49 7.04 2.30 14.59
C LEU A 49 8.20 1.66 15.38
N GLN A 50 9.45 1.82 14.98
CA GLN A 50 10.60 1.27 15.71
C GLN A 50 10.75 1.91 17.09
N GLN A 51 10.71 3.23 17.19
CA GLN A 51 10.76 3.93 18.48
C GLN A 51 9.62 3.47 19.38
N GLU A 52 8.41 3.41 18.84
CA GLU A 52 7.23 3.16 19.65
C GLU A 52 7.05 1.69 20.05
N PHE A 53 7.42 0.74 19.19
CA PHE A 53 7.24 -0.69 19.44
C PHE A 53 8.49 -1.40 19.97
N CYS A 54 9.69 -0.94 19.59
CA CYS A 54 10.94 -1.64 19.90
C CYS A 54 11.68 -1.11 21.11
N GLU A 55 11.78 0.20 21.26
CA GLU A 55 12.43 0.77 22.44
C GLU A 55 11.61 0.50 23.72
N HIS A 56 10.29 0.45 23.58
CA HIS A 56 9.35 0.20 24.67
C HIS A 56 9.10 -1.30 24.95
N LYS A 57 9.84 -2.22 24.30
CA LYS A 57 9.72 -3.68 24.44
C LYS A 57 8.27 -4.20 24.37
N VAL A 58 7.49 -3.69 23.41
CA VAL A 58 6.09 -4.13 23.23
C VAL A 58 6.04 -5.64 22.99
N ASN A 59 5.09 -6.32 23.61
CA ASN A 59 4.94 -7.76 23.44
C ASN A 59 4.62 -8.06 21.97
N PRO A 60 5.29 -9.02 21.32
CA PRO A 60 4.97 -9.40 19.95
C PRO A 60 3.48 -9.77 19.73
N LYS A 61 2.81 -10.29 20.77
CA LYS A 61 1.36 -10.56 20.75
C LYS A 61 0.53 -9.28 20.70
N GLU A 62 1.02 -8.21 21.33
CA GLU A 62 0.38 -6.90 21.34
C GLU A 62 0.58 -6.17 20.02
N PHE A 63 1.67 -6.43 19.28
CA PHE A 63 1.90 -5.77 17.99
C PHE A 63 0.75 -6.01 17.00
N ALA A 64 0.24 -7.25 16.93
CA ALA A 64 -0.90 -7.61 16.10
C ALA A 64 -2.16 -6.84 16.52
N ALA A 65 -2.48 -6.86 17.83
CA ALA A 65 -3.64 -6.17 18.37
C ALA A 65 -3.54 -4.64 18.21
N ILE A 66 -2.36 -4.06 18.42
CA ILE A 66 -2.13 -2.63 18.26
C ILE A 66 -2.24 -2.23 16.78
N SER A 67 -1.68 -3.02 15.87
CA SER A 67 -1.83 -2.80 14.41
C SER A 67 -3.30 -2.83 13.99
N GLN A 68 -4.09 -3.78 14.50
CA GLN A 68 -5.53 -3.87 14.25
C GLN A 68 -6.33 -2.69 14.83
N ASN A 69 -5.81 -1.99 15.84
CA ASN A 69 -6.47 -0.80 16.41
C ASN A 69 -6.00 0.52 15.78
N ILE A 70 -4.79 0.56 15.23
CA ILE A 70 -4.25 1.74 14.54
C ILE A 70 -4.74 1.80 13.10
N LEU A 71 -4.67 0.68 12.36
CA LEU A 71 -4.99 0.65 10.94
C LEU A 71 -6.38 1.22 10.63
N PRO A 72 -7.47 0.85 11.33
CA PRO A 72 -8.80 1.43 11.07
C PRO A 72 -8.90 2.93 11.33
N LYS A 73 -8.02 3.51 12.15
CA LYS A 73 -8.01 4.95 12.45
C LYS A 73 -7.30 5.77 11.36
N ILE A 74 -6.36 5.13 10.63
CA ILE A 74 -5.61 5.77 9.54
C ILE A 74 -6.08 5.35 8.15
N MET A 75 -6.75 4.21 8.01
CA MET A 75 -7.38 3.76 6.78
C MET A 75 -8.81 4.31 6.71
N THR A 76 -8.92 5.64 6.68
CA THR A 76 -10.18 6.37 6.61
C THR A 76 -10.15 7.43 5.53
N GLN A 77 -11.31 7.86 5.04
CA GLN A 77 -11.39 8.94 4.06
C GLN A 77 -10.81 10.25 4.59
N SER A 78 -10.97 10.56 5.88
CA SER A 78 -10.41 11.78 6.46
C SER A 78 -8.87 11.75 6.53
N PHE A 79 -8.29 10.55 6.71
CA PHE A 79 -6.85 10.41 6.76
C PHE A 79 -6.22 10.29 5.36
N LEU A 80 -6.81 9.51 4.45
CA LEU A 80 -6.28 9.29 3.09
C LEU A 80 -6.72 10.33 2.06
N GLY A 81 -7.78 11.09 2.34
CA GLY A 81 -8.44 11.99 1.39
C GLY A 81 -9.40 11.30 0.42
N VAL A 82 -9.43 9.96 0.42
CA VAL A 82 -10.25 9.10 -0.43
C VAL A 82 -10.73 7.89 0.36
N ALA A 83 -11.84 7.29 -0.06
CA ALA A 83 -12.30 6.05 0.54
C ALA A 83 -11.23 4.95 0.41
N PRO A 84 -10.91 4.23 1.50
CA PRO A 84 -9.97 3.11 1.46
C PRO A 84 -10.33 2.06 0.39
N PRO A 85 -9.36 1.32 -0.15
CA PRO A 85 -9.65 0.28 -1.12
C PRO A 85 -10.48 -0.85 -0.49
N GLU A 86 -11.34 -1.49 -1.25
CA GLU A 86 -12.12 -2.62 -0.75
C GLU A 86 -11.22 -3.74 -0.23
N ASN A 87 -11.70 -4.46 0.80
CA ASN A 87 -11.01 -5.59 1.43
C ASN A 87 -9.63 -5.26 2.02
N TRP A 88 -9.27 -3.98 2.19
CA TRP A 88 -7.99 -3.57 2.80
C TRP A 88 -7.81 -4.20 4.20
N GLN A 89 -8.89 -4.27 4.98
CA GLN A 89 -8.85 -4.77 6.35
C GLN A 89 -8.59 -6.27 6.37
N GLN A 90 -9.36 -7.06 5.63
CA GLN A 90 -9.18 -8.52 5.54
C GLN A 90 -7.75 -8.89 5.14
N LEU A 91 -7.21 -8.20 4.14
CA LEU A 91 -5.84 -8.44 3.70
C LEU A 91 -4.82 -8.06 4.78
N SER A 92 -5.03 -6.94 5.48
CA SER A 92 -4.13 -6.54 6.56
C SER A 92 -4.15 -7.56 7.70
N ASP A 93 -5.32 -8.10 8.03
CA ASP A 93 -5.48 -9.17 9.02
C ASP A 93 -4.78 -10.46 8.56
N ASP A 94 -4.90 -10.83 7.28
CA ASP A 94 -4.19 -11.97 6.70
C ASP A 94 -2.67 -11.78 6.74
N ILE A 95 -2.15 -10.58 6.50
CA ILE A 95 -0.73 -10.27 6.61
C ILE A 95 -0.26 -10.39 8.06
N ILE A 96 -0.98 -9.78 9.00
CA ILE A 96 -0.64 -9.83 10.43
C ILE A 96 -0.62 -11.27 10.91
N LYS A 97 -1.69 -12.03 10.59
CA LYS A 97 -1.83 -13.43 11.01
C LYS A 97 -0.77 -14.35 10.41
N ASN A 98 -0.46 -14.20 9.11
CA ASN A 98 0.39 -15.18 8.42
C ASN A 98 1.87 -14.79 8.35
N CYS A 99 2.20 -13.50 8.43
CA CYS A 99 3.57 -13.02 8.26
C CYS A 99 4.19 -12.43 9.53
N ILE A 100 3.37 -12.01 10.50
CA ILE A 100 3.86 -11.47 11.77
C ILE A 100 3.74 -12.50 12.87
N ASP A 101 2.62 -13.21 13.01
CA ASP A 101 2.36 -14.30 13.99
C ASP A 101 3.25 -14.31 15.23
N ASN A 102 3.01 -13.39 16.17
CA ASN A 102 3.72 -13.29 17.45
C ASN A 102 5.25 -13.11 17.33
N LYS A 103 5.77 -12.73 16.16
CA LYS A 103 7.19 -12.41 15.96
C LYS A 103 7.49 -11.00 16.42
N ASN A 104 8.62 -10.86 17.11
CA ASN A 104 9.12 -9.55 17.51
C ASN A 104 9.81 -8.85 16.33
N LEU A 105 9.09 -7.99 15.59
CA LEU A 105 9.64 -7.24 14.45
C LEU A 105 10.81 -6.30 14.81
N CYS A 106 11.13 -6.14 16.10
CA CYS A 106 12.31 -5.44 16.58
C CYS A 106 13.60 -6.26 16.43
N GLN A 107 13.48 -7.58 16.26
CA GLN A 107 14.59 -8.46 15.95
C GLN A 107 14.87 -8.50 14.45
N LYS A 108 16.16 -8.44 14.08
CA LYS A 108 16.61 -8.49 12.68
C LYS A 108 16.11 -9.75 11.95
N GLN A 109 16.10 -10.90 12.62
CA GLN A 109 15.64 -12.15 12.03
C GLN A 109 14.12 -12.13 11.76
N ALA A 110 13.31 -11.66 12.71
CA ALA A 110 11.87 -11.51 12.50
C ALA A 110 11.52 -10.59 11.33
N ARG A 111 12.28 -9.50 11.13
CA ARG A 111 12.13 -8.63 9.94
C ARG A 111 12.46 -9.35 8.64
N LYS A 112 13.52 -10.17 8.64
CA LYS A 112 13.90 -10.98 7.48
C LYS A 112 12.83 -12.01 7.15
N ASP A 113 12.27 -12.68 8.16
CA ASP A 113 11.19 -13.63 8.00
C ASP A 113 9.91 -12.94 7.47
N PHE A 114 9.57 -11.78 8.03
CA PHE A 114 8.44 -10.97 7.57
C PHE A 114 8.61 -10.59 6.09
N ALA A 115 9.78 -10.07 5.71
CA ALA A 115 10.09 -9.74 4.31
C ALA A 115 9.96 -10.96 3.40
N THR A 116 10.46 -12.12 3.84
CA THR A 116 10.36 -13.39 3.10
C THR A 116 8.91 -13.84 2.93
N CYS A 117 8.05 -13.63 3.94
CA CYS A 117 6.63 -13.95 3.87
C CYS A 117 5.84 -13.01 2.93
N ILE A 118 6.19 -11.71 2.93
CA ILE A 118 5.47 -10.70 2.15
C ILE A 118 5.91 -10.66 0.69
N GLN A 119 7.19 -10.87 0.41
CA GLN A 119 7.74 -10.78 -0.95
C GLN A 119 6.92 -11.54 -2.01
N PRO A 120 6.51 -12.82 -1.83
CA PRO A 120 5.70 -13.52 -2.82
C PRO A 120 4.26 -12.98 -2.94
N LYS A 121 3.77 -12.23 -1.95
CA LYS A 121 2.42 -11.62 -1.95
C LYS A 121 2.40 -10.27 -2.68
N ILE A 122 3.54 -9.60 -2.87
CA ILE A 122 3.62 -8.26 -3.49
C ILE A 122 2.93 -8.19 -4.86
N PRO A 123 3.13 -9.14 -5.81
CA PRO A 123 2.43 -9.07 -7.09
C PRO A 123 0.91 -9.08 -6.95
N LEU A 124 0.37 -9.89 -6.04
CA LEU A 124 -1.07 -9.93 -5.77
C LEU A 124 -1.57 -8.61 -5.18
N LEU A 125 -0.81 -8.02 -4.24
CA LEU A 125 -1.12 -6.70 -3.68
C LEU A 125 -1.17 -5.61 -4.76
N LEU A 126 -0.23 -5.64 -5.71
CA LEU A 126 -0.20 -4.71 -6.83
C LEU A 126 -1.38 -4.91 -7.78
N VAL A 127 -1.79 -6.15 -8.05
CA VAL A 127 -2.99 -6.41 -8.86
C VAL A 127 -4.25 -5.92 -8.15
N GLN A 128 -4.35 -6.15 -6.84
CA GLN A 128 -5.55 -5.82 -6.07
C GLN A 128 -5.69 -4.30 -5.84
N PHE A 129 -4.59 -3.59 -5.55
CA PHE A 129 -4.64 -2.17 -5.19
C PHE A 129 -4.00 -1.22 -6.19
N GLY A 130 -3.24 -1.72 -7.16
CA GLY A 130 -2.66 -0.91 -8.22
C GLY A 130 -3.70 -0.05 -8.96
N PRO A 131 -4.85 -0.61 -9.37
CA PRO A 131 -5.91 0.18 -9.99
C PRO A 131 -6.45 1.28 -9.07
N TRP A 132 -6.68 0.98 -7.79
CA TRP A 132 -7.17 1.97 -6.82
C TRP A 132 -6.14 3.08 -6.59
N LEU A 133 -4.85 2.75 -6.49
CA LEU A 133 -3.75 3.71 -6.36
C LEU A 133 -3.67 4.61 -7.60
N ALA A 134 -3.77 4.04 -8.80
CA ALA A 134 -3.74 4.80 -10.04
C ALA A 134 -4.93 5.76 -10.16
N GLN A 135 -6.13 5.30 -9.80
CA GLN A 135 -7.37 6.09 -9.87
C GLN A 135 -7.39 7.24 -8.84
N ASN A 136 -6.87 7.00 -7.63
CA ASN A 136 -6.93 7.96 -6.52
C ASN A 136 -5.63 8.75 -6.33
N CYS A 137 -4.68 8.56 -7.24
CA CYS A 137 -3.34 9.09 -7.20
C CYS A 137 -3.24 10.56 -6.79
N THR A 138 -3.92 11.45 -7.52
CA THR A 138 -3.88 12.90 -7.28
C THR A 138 -4.42 13.26 -5.90
N ALA A 139 -5.50 12.61 -5.48
CA ALA A 139 -6.11 12.85 -4.17
C ALA A 139 -5.21 12.37 -3.04
N LEU A 140 -4.57 11.20 -3.20
CA LEU A 140 -3.58 10.67 -2.26
C LEU A 140 -2.34 11.57 -2.19
N ASN A 141 -1.84 12.05 -3.32
CA ASN A 141 -0.70 12.96 -3.32
C ASN A 141 -1.01 14.25 -2.55
N ASN A 142 -2.16 14.88 -2.84
CA ASN A 142 -2.55 16.14 -2.24
C ASN A 142 -2.92 16.01 -0.76
N SER A 143 -3.60 14.92 -0.38
CA SER A 143 -4.12 14.75 0.99
C SER A 143 -3.14 14.04 1.91
N PHE A 144 -2.38 13.07 1.41
CA PHE A 144 -1.50 12.25 2.24
C PHE A 144 -0.03 12.65 2.10
N ILE A 145 0.50 12.71 0.87
CA ILE A 145 1.94 12.97 0.65
C ILE A 145 2.30 14.41 1.00
N GLN A 146 1.62 15.40 0.41
CA GLN A 146 1.90 16.81 0.66
C GLN A 146 1.57 17.25 2.09
N GLN A 147 0.59 16.61 2.73
CA GLN A 147 0.23 16.89 4.12
C GLN A 147 0.92 15.94 5.11
N TRP A 148 1.94 15.21 4.68
CA TRP A 148 2.62 14.24 5.53
C TRP A 148 3.06 14.80 6.90
N PRO A 149 3.60 16.03 7.03
CA PRO A 149 3.95 16.59 8.33
C PRO A 149 2.78 16.58 9.34
N GLU A 150 1.57 16.94 8.89
CA GLU A 150 0.36 16.91 9.72
C GLU A 150 -0.15 15.47 9.95
N LYS A 151 -0.14 14.64 8.89
CA LYS A 151 -0.56 13.22 8.96
C LYS A 151 0.34 12.41 9.89
N LYS A 152 1.63 12.72 9.94
CA LYS A 152 2.62 12.13 10.85
C LYS A 152 2.28 12.40 12.31
N GLU A 153 1.93 13.64 12.66
CA GLU A 153 1.54 13.98 14.02
C GLU A 153 0.22 13.33 14.43
N ARG A 154 -0.74 13.22 13.50
CA ARG A 154 -1.96 12.42 13.72
C ARG A 154 -1.64 10.94 13.94
N LEU A 155 -0.76 10.35 13.13
CA LEU A 155 -0.32 8.97 13.28
C LEU A 155 0.34 8.74 14.66
N LYS A 156 1.26 9.61 15.08
CA LYS A 156 1.85 9.57 16.42
C LYS A 156 0.80 9.61 17.52
N LYS A 157 -0.15 10.55 17.43
CA LYS A 157 -1.26 10.66 18.39
C LYS A 157 -2.07 9.36 18.45
N THR A 158 -2.42 8.80 17.30
CA THR A 158 -3.14 7.52 17.20
C THR A 158 -2.36 6.36 17.81
N ILE A 159 -1.05 6.27 17.59
CA ILE A 159 -0.20 5.26 18.22
C ILE A 159 -0.24 5.43 19.75
N ASN A 160 -0.04 6.64 20.25
CA ASN A 160 0.01 6.95 21.68
C ASN A 160 -1.33 6.70 22.41
N GLU A 161 -2.46 7.02 21.79
CA GLU A 161 -3.79 6.74 22.35
C GLU A 161 -4.04 5.24 22.47
N ASN A 162 -3.68 4.47 21.45
CA ASN A 162 -3.86 3.01 21.48
C ASN A 162 -2.96 2.34 22.53
N LYS A 163 -1.79 2.90 22.86
CA LYS A 163 -0.99 2.45 24.02
C LYS A 163 -1.70 2.62 25.35
N ARG A 164 -2.37 3.76 25.56
CA ARG A 164 -3.09 4.05 26.83
C ARG A 164 -4.35 3.20 27.00
N THR A 165 -4.90 2.72 25.90
CA THR A 165 -6.12 1.92 25.87
C THR A 165 -5.83 0.42 25.78
N ALA A 166 -4.60 0.03 25.40
CA ALA A 166 -4.11 -1.32 25.58
C ALA A 166 -4.08 -1.57 27.10
N PRO A 167 -4.90 -2.50 27.61
CA PRO A 167 -5.01 -2.69 29.04
C PRO A 167 -3.64 -3.02 29.62
N ALA A 168 -3.28 -2.36 30.72
CA ALA A 168 -2.19 -2.75 31.59
C ALA A 168 -2.52 -4.13 32.18
N PHE A 169 -2.31 -5.20 31.42
CA PHE A 169 -2.38 -6.56 31.92
C PHE A 169 -0.99 -6.97 32.38
N VAL A 170 -0.77 -6.77 33.67
CA VAL A 170 0.03 -7.60 34.58
C VAL A 170 1.08 -8.49 33.89
N GLN A 171 2.33 -8.03 33.89
CA GLN A 171 3.38 -8.67 34.70
C GLN A 171 4.50 -7.67 34.99
#